data_AF-A0A9D9DMS2-F1
#
_entry.id   AF-A0A9D9DMS2-F1
#
_cell.length_a   1.000
_cell.length_b   1.000
_cell.length_c   1.000
_cell.angle_alpha   90.00
_cell.angle_beta   90.00
_cell.angle_gamma   90.00
#
_symmetry.space_group_name_H-M   'P 1'
#
loop_
_entity.id
_entity.type
_entity.pdbx_description
1 polymer ?
#
loop_
_entity_poly.entity_id
_entity_poly.type
_entity_poly.pdbx_seq_one_letter_code
_entity_poly.pdbx_strand_id
1 'polypeptide(L)'
;MIINFNPVRFNTNTRNISNNKGINHQKSTNLAPLKQDTVSFSGRIPKDLLDLSPEKILAVCKRAVRDNIVIGEGQEAIAYKIQDYPQYCIRYEKKSGDTPANFGLNYKLNKYDRVNHVILKLGKGTQLMKYISGIPLKIMPHRDTPDGIQVKKAVQGLVANNFPESSFKKVISQIEDAKTKGIDFDRKGENLLVEAVNQEMTCIDFSPTFHDIEYNPISYIYSAMDVDNTEHASKIFGKLCKAYAQRLCEVPVSKLNLDSLDTNFYHRGFMDDAFNYFPNRKVLEETQKRLETLIKEKQNPENTKEYFEYLVQEFKEFIDDNVIPVKKESFLPWE
;
A
#
# COMPACT_ATOMS: atom_id res chain seq x y z
N MET A 1 -2.31 -14.68 17.82
CA MET A 1 -0.85 -14.70 17.99
C MET A 1 -0.29 -13.47 17.27
N ILE A 2 0.06 -12.43 18.03
CA ILE A 2 0.56 -11.16 17.47
C ILE A 2 2.08 -11.26 17.48
N ILE A 3 2.69 -11.33 16.30
CA ILE A 3 4.15 -11.26 16.15
C ILE A 3 4.50 -9.79 15.91
N ASN A 4 5.14 -9.18 16.92
CA ASN A 4 5.62 -7.80 16.86
C ASN A 4 7.01 -7.78 16.20
N PHE A 5 7.08 -7.32 14.94
CA PHE A 5 8.36 -6.99 14.30
C PHE A 5 8.74 -5.56 14.65
N ASN A 6 9.34 -5.39 15.83
CA ASN A 6 10.11 -4.19 16.12
C ASN A 6 11.36 -4.59 16.90
N PRO A 7 12.56 -4.57 16.28
CA PRO A 7 13.79 -4.80 17.00
C PRO A 7 14.14 -3.54 17.78
N VAL A 8 13.50 -3.33 18.94
CA VAL A 8 14.01 -2.40 19.93
C VAL A 8 15.24 -3.07 20.53
N ARG A 9 16.43 -2.52 20.24
CA ARG A 9 17.67 -2.89 20.94
C ARG A 9 17.49 -2.57 22.42
N PHE A 10 17.10 -3.57 23.20
CA PHE A 10 17.12 -3.47 24.65
C PHE A 10 18.57 -3.50 25.13
N ASN A 11 18.99 -2.34 25.63
CA ASN A 11 20.25 -2.09 26.29
C ASN A 11 20.32 -2.98 27.54
N THR A 12 21.17 -4.00 27.54
CA THR A 12 21.35 -4.92 28.66
C THR A 12 22.18 -4.25 29.76
N ASN A 13 21.50 -3.57 30.69
CA ASN A 13 21.98 -3.41 32.05
C ASN A 13 21.11 -4.26 32.97
N THR A 14 21.39 -5.56 32.98
CA THR A 14 20.81 -6.54 33.89
C THR A 14 21.44 -6.38 35.28
N ARG A 15 20.67 -5.82 36.22
CA ARG A 15 20.86 -6.07 37.66
C ARG A 15 19.75 -7.00 38.16
N ASN A 16 20.19 -8.20 38.52
CA ASN A 16 19.61 -9.19 39.42
C ASN A 16 18.29 -8.83 40.12
N ILE A 17 17.24 -9.61 39.85
CA ILE A 17 16.32 -10.08 40.90
C ILE A 17 16.04 -11.56 40.64
N SER A 18 16.77 -12.39 41.38
CA SER A 18 16.39 -13.75 41.73
C SER A 18 15.11 -13.73 42.56
N ASN A 19 14.13 -14.58 42.23
CA ASN A 19 13.48 -15.45 43.22
C ASN A 19 12.55 -16.47 42.55
N ASN A 20 12.96 -17.73 42.68
CA ASN A 20 12.10 -18.90 42.59
C ASN A 20 10.98 -18.83 43.62
N LYS A 21 9.75 -19.19 43.24
CA LYS A 21 8.83 -20.00 44.06
C LYS A 21 7.61 -20.49 43.27
N GLY A 22 7.51 -21.81 43.16
CA GLY A 22 6.28 -22.58 43.41
C GLY A 22 5.10 -22.39 42.46
N ILE A 23 5.01 -23.28 41.48
CA ILE A 23 3.77 -23.59 40.74
C ILE A 23 2.81 -24.27 41.72
N ASN A 24 1.70 -23.60 42.05
CA ASN A 24 0.55 -24.24 42.69
C ASN A 24 -0.68 -24.02 41.78
N HIS A 25 -1.18 -25.11 41.21
CA HIS A 25 -2.46 -25.16 40.51
C HIS A 25 -3.61 -24.96 41.50
N GLN A 26 -4.03 -23.71 41.71
CA GLN A 26 -5.35 -23.43 42.28
C GLN A 26 -6.36 -23.19 41.15
N LYS A 27 -7.31 -24.12 41.01
CA LYS A 27 -8.54 -23.91 40.24
C LYS A 27 -9.36 -22.83 40.93
N SER A 28 -9.31 -21.62 40.39
CA SER A 28 -10.20 -20.51 40.76
C SER A 28 -11.47 -20.61 39.91
N THR A 29 -12.51 -21.25 40.45
CA THR A 29 -13.90 -21.08 40.00
C THR A 29 -14.46 -19.85 40.71
N ASN A 30 -14.36 -18.68 40.06
CA ASN A 30 -15.21 -17.50 40.26
C ASN A 30 -14.82 -16.44 39.21
N LEU A 31 -15.25 -16.64 37.97
CA LEU A 31 -15.27 -15.56 36.96
C LEU A 31 -16.50 -14.69 37.23
N ALA A 32 -16.39 -13.80 38.22
CA ALA A 32 -17.18 -12.57 38.17
C ALA A 32 -16.70 -11.78 36.93
N PRO A 33 -17.59 -11.26 36.08
CA PRO A 33 -17.18 -10.43 34.95
C PRO A 33 -16.34 -9.27 35.49
N LEU A 34 -15.10 -9.16 35.00
CA LEU A 34 -14.22 -8.03 35.29
C LEU A 34 -15.02 -6.75 35.00
N LYS A 35 -15.31 -5.97 36.06
CA LYS A 35 -15.80 -4.60 35.91
C LYS A 35 -14.87 -3.93 34.91
N GLN A 36 -15.44 -3.34 33.86
CA GLN A 36 -14.70 -2.49 32.95
C GLN A 36 -13.89 -1.50 33.79
N ASP A 37 -12.57 -1.66 33.81
CA ASP A 37 -11.67 -0.63 34.28
C ASP A 37 -11.84 0.55 33.31
N THR A 38 -12.69 1.50 33.69
CA THR A 38 -12.76 2.80 33.03
C THR A 38 -11.50 3.58 33.43
N VAL A 39 -10.41 3.28 32.75
CA VAL A 39 -9.19 4.10 32.79
C VAL A 39 -9.54 5.44 32.16
N SER A 40 -9.79 6.47 32.98
CA SER A 40 -9.92 7.83 32.50
C SER A 40 -8.52 8.42 32.26
N PHE A 41 -8.12 8.58 31.01
CA PHE A 41 -6.90 9.33 30.68
C PHE A 41 -7.17 10.83 30.83
N SER A 42 -7.05 11.36 32.05
CA SER A 42 -7.08 12.81 32.30
C SER A 42 -5.73 13.46 31.98
N GLY A 43 -5.19 13.19 30.79
CA GLY A 43 -4.04 13.89 30.23
C GLY A 43 -4.52 14.97 29.27
N ARG A 44 -3.85 16.13 29.25
CA ARG A 44 -4.02 17.07 28.12
C ARG A 44 -3.75 16.28 26.85
N ILE A 45 -4.73 16.21 25.94
CA ILE A 45 -4.52 15.69 24.60
C ILE A 45 -3.32 16.46 24.04
N PRO A 46 -2.21 15.78 23.67
CA PRO A 46 -1.07 16.45 23.08
C PRO A 46 -1.58 17.25 21.88
N LYS A 47 -1.29 18.56 21.83
CA LYS A 47 -1.65 19.38 20.68
C LYS A 47 -1.02 18.79 19.43
N ASP A 48 -1.78 18.72 18.34
CA ASP A 48 -1.24 18.29 17.07
C ASP A 48 -0.14 19.27 16.59
N LEU A 49 0.77 18.84 15.71
CA LEU A 49 1.81 19.71 15.16
C LEU A 49 1.18 20.93 14.48
N LEU A 50 0.09 20.73 13.74
CA LEU A 50 -0.56 21.79 12.97
C LEU A 50 -1.35 22.78 13.83
N ASP A 51 -1.57 22.46 15.11
CA ASP A 51 -2.19 23.36 16.11
C ASP A 51 -1.19 24.32 16.77
N LEU A 52 0.11 24.20 16.45
CA LEU A 52 1.16 25.05 16.99
C LEU A 52 1.26 26.38 16.23
N SER A 53 1.96 27.35 16.82
CA SER A 53 2.30 28.58 16.10
C SER A 53 3.26 28.27 14.94
N PRO A 54 3.25 29.07 13.86
CA PRO A 54 4.14 28.89 12.70
C PRO A 54 5.61 28.71 13.08
N GLU A 55 6.11 29.47 14.05
CA GLU A 55 7.49 29.43 14.51
C GLU A 55 7.82 28.08 15.16
N LYS A 56 6.87 27.51 15.92
CA LYS A 56 7.02 26.21 16.57
C LYS A 56 6.97 25.07 15.57
N ILE A 57 6.07 25.14 14.57
CA ILE A 57 6.03 24.16 13.47
C ILE A 57 7.39 24.13 12.76
N LEU A 58 7.90 25.29 12.38
CA LEU A 58 9.20 25.40 11.73
C LEU A 58 10.34 24.86 12.62
N ALA A 59 10.34 25.18 13.91
CA ALA A 59 11.34 24.66 14.84
C ALA A 59 11.34 23.13 14.91
N VAL A 60 10.16 22.50 14.96
CA VAL A 60 10.01 21.04 14.94
C VAL A 60 10.54 20.46 13.62
N CYS A 61 10.16 21.02 12.48
CA CYS A 61 10.63 20.56 11.16
C CYS A 61 12.14 20.68 11.00
N LYS A 62 12.72 21.83 11.42
CA LYS A 62 14.18 22.07 11.38
C LYS A 62 14.93 21.08 12.27
N ARG A 63 14.38 20.79 13.46
CA ARG A 63 14.94 19.81 14.39
C ARG A 63 14.88 18.40 13.82
N ALA A 64 13.77 17.98 13.22
CA ALA A 64 13.64 16.64 12.63
C ALA A 64 14.71 16.35 11.56
N VAL A 65 15.03 17.33 10.70
CA VAL A 65 16.12 17.20 9.71
C VAL A 65 17.49 17.15 10.40
N ARG A 66 17.70 17.93 11.47
CA ARG A 66 18.96 17.93 12.25
C ARG A 66 19.17 16.63 13.02
N ASP A 67 18.12 16.05 13.59
CA ASP A 67 18.15 14.80 14.33
C ASP A 67 18.51 13.62 13.40
N ASN A 68 18.30 13.79 12.09
CA ASN A 68 18.75 12.90 11.02
C ASN A 68 18.25 11.45 11.19
N ILE A 69 17.02 11.29 11.68
CA ILE A 69 16.39 9.98 11.84
C ILE A 69 15.71 9.62 10.52
N VAL A 70 16.47 8.95 9.65
CA VAL A 70 16.02 8.55 8.32
C VAL A 70 15.05 7.38 8.41
N ILE A 71 13.90 7.51 7.73
CA ILE A 71 12.90 6.44 7.55
C ILE A 71 12.86 5.92 6.12
N GLY A 72 13.42 6.66 5.18
CA GLY A 72 13.55 6.25 3.78
C GLY A 72 14.55 7.14 3.06
N GLU A 73 15.28 6.57 2.12
CA GLU A 73 16.23 7.31 1.29
C GLU A 73 16.12 6.79 -0.14
N GLY A 74 15.70 7.69 -1.03
CA GLY A 74 15.66 7.45 -2.48
C GLY A 74 16.83 8.12 -3.18
N GLN A 75 16.84 8.04 -4.51
CA GLN A 75 17.85 8.71 -5.33
C GLN A 75 17.77 10.24 -5.23
N GLU A 76 16.55 10.77 -5.14
CA GLU A 76 16.31 12.22 -5.21
C GLU A 76 16.04 12.88 -3.87
N ALA A 77 15.53 12.12 -2.89
CA ALA A 77 15.10 12.66 -1.60
C ALA A 77 15.36 11.72 -0.42
N ILE A 78 15.41 12.30 0.77
CA ILE A 78 15.49 11.61 2.06
C ILE A 78 14.22 11.94 2.85
N ALA A 79 13.63 10.93 3.48
CA ALA A 79 12.52 11.07 4.39
C ALA A 79 12.99 10.94 5.84
N TYR A 80 12.68 11.94 6.67
CA TYR A 80 13.03 12.00 8.09
C TYR A 80 11.80 11.85 8.98
N LYS A 81 11.96 11.13 10.09
CA LYS A 81 10.94 11.00 11.13
C LYS A 81 10.86 12.26 11.99
N ILE A 82 9.64 12.65 12.36
CA ILE A 82 9.42 13.62 13.45
C ILE A 82 9.08 12.84 14.72
N GLN A 83 10.03 12.72 15.66
CA GLN A 83 9.85 11.84 16.84
C GLN A 83 8.63 12.21 17.69
N ASP A 84 8.47 13.51 17.97
CA ASP A 84 7.40 14.01 18.85
C ASP A 84 6.01 13.97 18.17
N TYR A 85 5.98 13.84 16.84
CA TYR A 85 4.76 13.86 16.03
C TYR A 85 4.78 12.71 15.02
N PRO A 86 4.54 11.47 15.47
CA PRO A 86 4.72 10.26 14.67
C PRO A 86 3.78 10.16 13.46
N GLN A 87 2.73 10.98 13.40
CA GLN A 87 1.82 11.10 12.26
C GLN A 87 2.39 11.92 11.09
N TYR A 88 3.59 12.51 11.26
CA TYR A 88 4.23 13.36 10.27
C TYR A 88 5.67 12.94 9.96
N CYS A 89 6.11 13.24 8.74
CA CYS A 89 7.49 13.10 8.31
C CYS A 89 7.92 14.29 7.42
N ILE A 90 9.22 14.46 7.25
CA ILE A 90 9.79 15.46 6.35
C ILE A 90 10.40 14.76 5.15
N ARG A 91 9.97 15.10 3.94
CA ARG A 91 10.69 14.76 2.70
C ARG A 91 11.60 15.93 2.32
N TYR A 92 12.85 15.60 2.05
CA TYR A 92 13.89 16.57 1.74
C TYR A 92 14.63 16.14 0.47
N GLU A 93 14.54 16.93 -0.59
CA GLU A 93 15.26 16.68 -1.84
C GLU A 93 16.75 16.98 -1.71
N LYS A 94 17.59 16.03 -2.12
CA LYS A 94 19.05 16.09 -2.00
C LYS A 94 19.66 17.25 -2.79
N LYS A 95 19.01 17.67 -3.89
CA LYS A 95 19.52 18.69 -4.83
C LYS A 95 18.79 20.05 -4.73
N SER A 96 17.86 20.23 -3.81
CA SER A 96 17.02 21.45 -3.78
C SER A 96 17.80 22.71 -3.40
N GLY A 97 18.96 22.56 -2.75
CA GLY A 97 19.71 23.68 -2.16
C GLY A 97 19.01 24.31 -0.95
N ASP A 98 17.88 23.72 -0.50
CA ASP A 98 17.24 24.13 0.74
C ASP A 98 18.22 23.94 1.90
N THR A 99 18.06 24.73 2.95
CA THR A 99 18.71 24.47 4.24
C THR A 99 17.65 24.65 5.32
N PRO A 100 17.76 23.96 6.47
CA PRO A 100 16.82 24.17 7.58
C PRO A 100 16.70 25.64 8.00
N ALA A 101 17.74 26.46 7.81
CA ALA A 101 17.68 27.89 8.08
C ALA A 101 16.57 28.60 7.28
N ASN A 102 16.38 28.21 6.02
CA ASN A 102 15.52 28.87 5.03
C ASN A 102 14.08 28.33 4.96
N PHE A 103 13.69 27.42 5.86
CA PHE A 103 12.33 26.86 5.82
C PHE A 103 11.28 27.94 6.07
N GLY A 104 10.21 27.93 5.29
CA GLY A 104 9.01 28.74 5.44
C GLY A 104 7.75 27.92 5.20
N LEU A 105 6.64 28.26 5.84
CA LEU A 105 5.40 27.50 5.72
C LEU A 105 4.59 27.95 4.49
N ASN A 106 4.33 27.02 3.57
CA ASN A 106 3.45 27.27 2.43
C ASN A 106 2.36 26.18 2.32
N TYR A 107 1.12 26.59 2.60
CA TYR A 107 -0.07 25.73 2.56
C TYR A 107 -0.74 25.67 1.16
N LYS A 108 -0.20 26.37 0.15
CA LYS A 108 -0.73 26.32 -1.22
C LYS A 108 -0.32 25.00 -1.87
N LEU A 109 -1.17 23.99 -1.69
CA LEU A 109 -1.02 22.65 -2.26
C LEU A 109 -1.80 22.49 -3.56
N ASN A 110 -1.12 22.00 -4.58
CA ASN A 110 -1.73 21.61 -5.85
C ASN A 110 -2.23 20.15 -5.79
N LYS A 111 -2.81 19.68 -6.90
CA LYS A 111 -3.31 18.30 -7.04
C LYS A 111 -2.21 17.23 -6.84
N TYR A 112 -0.99 17.51 -7.28
CA TYR A 112 0.18 16.64 -7.16
C TYR A 112 0.64 16.47 -5.71
N ASP A 113 0.68 17.57 -4.96
CA ASP A 113 1.01 17.56 -3.54
C ASP A 113 0.03 16.69 -2.74
N ARG A 114 -1.27 16.78 -3.07
CA ARG A 114 -2.32 16.05 -2.35
C ARG A 114 -2.29 14.55 -2.57
N VAL A 115 -2.03 14.08 -3.80
CA VAL A 115 -1.92 12.64 -4.08
C VAL A 115 -0.67 12.04 -3.44
N ASN A 116 0.37 12.86 -3.22
CA ASN A 116 1.59 12.48 -2.51
C ASN A 116 1.53 12.78 -1.00
N HIS A 117 0.34 12.95 -0.41
CA HIS A 117 0.16 13.11 1.05
C HIS A 117 0.92 14.29 1.68
N VAL A 118 1.24 15.32 0.90
CA VAL A 118 1.88 16.55 1.37
C VAL A 118 0.86 17.37 2.16
N ILE A 119 1.31 17.92 3.29
CA ILE A 119 0.51 18.76 4.20
C ILE A 119 0.85 20.24 4.01
N LEU A 120 2.13 20.55 3.85
CA LEU A 120 2.62 21.88 3.51
C LEU A 120 4.02 21.77 2.92
N LYS A 121 4.43 22.81 2.18
CA LYS A 121 5.79 22.95 1.65
C LYS A 121 6.60 23.80 2.61
N LEU A 122 7.85 23.38 2.81
CA LEU A 122 8.84 24.06 3.67
C LEU A 122 9.88 24.83 2.86
N GLY A 123 10.08 24.47 1.59
CA GLY A 123 11.08 25.05 0.70
C GLY A 123 10.85 24.59 -0.74
N LYS A 124 11.83 24.77 -1.61
CA LYS A 124 11.69 24.40 -3.03
C LYS A 124 11.59 22.89 -3.22
N GLY A 125 12.31 22.11 -2.40
CA GLY A 125 12.30 20.64 -2.44
C GLY A 125 12.11 20.01 -1.06
N THR A 126 11.61 20.77 -0.09
CA THR A 126 11.34 20.28 1.27
C THR A 126 9.86 20.36 1.58
N GLN A 127 9.29 19.28 2.10
CA GLN A 127 7.86 19.12 2.34
C GLN A 127 7.60 18.46 3.70
N LEU A 128 6.58 18.93 4.40
CA LEU A 128 5.97 18.22 5.52
C LEU A 128 4.86 17.31 4.96
N MET A 129 4.92 16.04 5.30
CA MET A 129 4.04 15.01 4.76
C MET A 129 3.36 14.25 5.90
N LYS A 130 2.21 13.65 5.59
CA LYS A 130 1.63 12.63 6.47
C LYS A 130 2.56 11.43 6.48
N TYR A 131 2.90 10.93 7.66
CA TYR A 131 3.59 9.66 7.77
C TYR A 131 2.62 8.52 7.41
N ILE A 132 3.00 7.73 6.42
CA ILE A 132 2.28 6.52 6.03
C ILE A 132 3.04 5.34 6.62
N SER A 133 2.42 4.63 7.56
CA SER A 133 2.97 3.40 8.12
C SER A 133 2.89 2.27 7.11
N GLY A 134 3.96 1.49 7.00
CA GLY A 134 3.96 0.27 6.20
C GLY A 134 5.37 -0.15 5.79
N ILE A 135 5.48 -1.36 5.28
CA ILE A 135 6.70 -1.90 4.68
C ILE A 135 6.51 -1.86 3.16
N PRO A 136 7.47 -1.31 2.38
CA PRO A 136 7.39 -1.35 0.93
C PRO A 136 7.39 -2.80 0.43
N LEU A 137 6.57 -3.09 -0.57
CA LEU A 137 6.40 -4.43 -1.11
C LEU A 137 7.68 -4.94 -1.82
N LYS A 138 8.44 -4.02 -2.42
CA LYS A 138 9.80 -4.26 -2.91
C LYS A 138 10.81 -3.50 -2.05
N ILE A 139 11.74 -4.24 -1.46
CA ILE A 139 12.92 -3.69 -0.78
C ILE A 139 14.05 -3.65 -1.82
N MET A 140 14.69 -2.50 -2.03
CA MET A 140 15.61 -2.30 -3.16
C MET A 140 16.81 -3.30 -3.20
N PRO A 141 17.31 -3.66 -4.40
CA PRO A 141 18.20 -4.80 -4.65
C PRO A 141 19.62 -4.70 -4.07
N HIS A 142 20.12 -3.49 -3.76
CA HIS A 142 21.42 -3.35 -3.06
C HIS A 142 21.38 -3.85 -1.61
N ARG A 143 20.23 -4.39 -1.17
CA ARG A 143 19.99 -5.06 0.10
C ARG A 143 19.28 -6.41 -0.07
N ASP A 144 19.55 -7.15 -1.15
CA ASP A 144 19.23 -8.58 -1.32
C ASP A 144 20.03 -9.47 -0.35
N THR A 145 20.08 -9.03 0.90
CA THR A 145 20.43 -9.85 2.04
C THR A 145 19.39 -10.98 2.16
N PRO A 146 19.80 -12.15 2.68
CA PRO A 146 18.85 -13.21 2.99
C PRO A 146 17.63 -12.72 3.77
N ASP A 147 17.83 -11.79 4.70
CA ASP A 147 16.76 -11.19 5.51
C ASP A 147 15.79 -10.34 4.67
N GLY A 148 16.30 -9.51 3.76
CA GLY A 148 15.47 -8.70 2.85
C GLY A 148 14.59 -9.55 1.94
N ILE A 149 15.14 -10.65 1.41
CA ILE A 149 14.39 -11.62 0.59
C ILE A 149 13.31 -12.31 1.42
N GLN A 150 13.61 -12.69 2.66
CA GLN A 150 12.63 -13.30 3.57
C GLN A 150 11.49 -12.32 3.91
N VAL A 151 11.82 -11.05 4.19
CA VAL A 151 10.81 -10.02 4.45
C VAL A 151 9.93 -9.81 3.21
N LYS A 152 10.52 -9.72 2.01
CA LYS A 152 9.74 -9.62 0.75
C LYS A 152 8.75 -10.77 0.61
N LYS A 153 9.23 -12.02 0.75
CA LYS A 153 8.36 -13.21 0.68
C LYS A 153 7.27 -13.19 1.75
N ALA A 154 7.60 -12.80 2.97
CA ALA A 154 6.64 -12.71 4.06
C ALA A 154 5.57 -11.63 3.81
N VAL A 155 5.95 -10.47 3.28
CA VAL A 155 5.01 -9.39 2.91
C VAL A 155 4.11 -9.83 1.75
N GLN A 156 4.67 -10.44 0.71
CA GLN A 156 3.87 -10.97 -0.41
C GLN A 156 2.88 -12.04 0.06
N GLY A 157 3.33 -12.97 0.92
CA GLY A 157 2.48 -13.98 1.52
C GLY A 157 1.40 -13.41 2.43
N LEU A 158 1.72 -12.38 3.22
CA LEU A 158 0.75 -11.67 4.05
C LEU A 158 -0.35 -11.03 3.19
N VAL A 159 0.02 -10.33 2.13
CA VAL A 159 -0.95 -9.69 1.23
C VAL A 159 -1.80 -10.75 0.51
N ALA A 160 -1.16 -11.80 0.00
CA ALA A 160 -1.85 -12.88 -0.72
C ALA A 160 -2.83 -13.67 0.17
N ASN A 161 -2.50 -13.90 1.44
CA ASN A 161 -3.31 -14.76 2.31
C ASN A 161 -4.24 -14.00 3.27
N ASN A 162 -3.89 -12.77 3.67
CA ASN A 162 -4.61 -12.08 4.75
C ASN A 162 -5.32 -10.81 4.31
N PHE A 163 -4.86 -10.12 3.26
CA PHE A 163 -5.47 -8.83 2.90
C PHE A 163 -6.84 -9.02 2.22
N PRO A 164 -7.87 -8.27 2.62
CA PRO A 164 -9.20 -8.37 2.03
C PRO A 164 -9.26 -7.70 0.65
N GLU A 165 -10.27 -8.06 -0.16
CA GLU A 165 -10.56 -7.44 -1.47
C GLU A 165 -10.69 -5.91 -1.37
N SER A 166 -11.22 -5.41 -0.25
CA SER A 166 -11.37 -3.97 0.00
C SER A 166 -10.04 -3.21 -0.04
N SER A 167 -8.93 -3.83 0.34
CA SER A 167 -7.61 -3.21 0.32
C SER A 167 -7.09 -3.03 -1.11
N PHE A 168 -7.33 -4.01 -1.97
CA PHE A 168 -7.03 -3.92 -3.40
C PHE A 168 -7.92 -2.88 -4.09
N LYS A 169 -9.22 -2.86 -3.76
CA LYS A 169 -10.15 -1.83 -4.25
C LYS A 169 -9.70 -0.42 -3.86
N LYS A 170 -9.21 -0.23 -2.63
CA LYS A 170 -8.67 1.05 -2.17
C LYS A 170 -7.46 1.51 -2.98
N VAL A 171 -6.58 0.60 -3.39
CA VAL A 171 -5.42 0.90 -4.26
C VAL A 171 -5.88 1.28 -5.67
N ILE A 172 -6.80 0.51 -6.27
CA ILE A 172 -7.39 0.82 -7.58
C ILE A 172 -7.96 2.24 -7.58
N SER A 173 -8.79 2.58 -6.58
CA SER A 173 -9.38 3.92 -6.48
C SER A 173 -8.33 5.02 -6.30
N GLN A 174 -7.27 4.80 -5.50
CA GLN A 174 -6.19 5.78 -5.32
C GLN A 174 -5.50 6.11 -6.66
N ILE A 175 -5.20 5.08 -7.47
CA ILE A 175 -4.51 5.24 -8.75
C ILE A 175 -5.41 5.91 -9.78
N GLU A 176 -6.67 5.46 -9.91
CA GLU A 176 -7.64 6.07 -10.83
C GLU A 176 -7.93 7.54 -10.47
N ASP A 177 -8.09 7.85 -9.18
CA ASP A 177 -8.29 9.21 -8.70
C ASP A 177 -7.09 10.11 -9.00
N ALA A 178 -5.87 9.57 -9.03
CA ALA A 178 -4.69 10.30 -9.49
C ALA A 178 -4.67 10.46 -11.02
N LYS A 179 -5.04 9.40 -11.75
CA LYS A 179 -5.04 9.39 -13.23
C LYS A 179 -6.04 10.38 -13.82
N THR A 180 -7.23 10.53 -13.22
CA THR A 180 -8.21 11.59 -13.58
C THR A 180 -7.65 13.01 -13.47
N LYS A 181 -6.57 13.18 -12.71
CA LYS A 181 -5.86 14.45 -12.51
C LYS A 181 -4.62 14.57 -13.40
N GLY A 182 -4.38 13.63 -14.31
CA GLY A 182 -3.18 13.57 -15.16
C GLY A 182 -1.92 13.32 -14.34
N ILE A 183 -2.02 12.49 -13.30
CA ILE A 183 -0.90 12.11 -12.46
C ILE A 183 -0.88 10.58 -12.41
N ASP A 184 0.24 9.98 -12.81
CA ASP A 184 0.42 8.54 -12.83
C ASP A 184 1.16 8.07 -11.57
N PHE A 185 0.92 6.83 -11.17
CA PHE A 185 1.62 6.19 -10.06
C PHE A 185 2.91 5.56 -10.58
N ASP A 186 4.08 5.85 -9.99
CA ASP A 186 5.31 5.14 -10.38
C ASP A 186 5.24 3.70 -9.86
N ARG A 187 4.69 2.81 -10.71
CA ARG A 187 4.25 1.43 -10.44
C ARG A 187 5.37 0.46 -10.07
N LYS A 188 6.10 0.78 -9.01
CA LYS A 188 7.17 -0.02 -8.42
C LYS A 188 6.72 -0.51 -7.05
N GLY A 189 7.12 -1.72 -6.69
CA GLY A 189 6.79 -2.27 -5.36
C GLY A 189 7.38 -1.47 -4.19
N GLU A 190 8.40 -0.64 -4.42
CA GLU A 190 8.95 0.26 -3.40
C GLU A 190 7.98 1.41 -3.05
N ASN A 191 7.05 1.71 -3.95
CA ASN A 191 6.06 2.78 -3.85
C ASN A 191 4.68 2.29 -3.39
N LEU A 192 4.55 1.00 -3.06
CA LEU A 192 3.35 0.41 -2.47
C LEU A 192 3.64 -0.04 -1.04
N LEU A 193 3.17 0.72 -0.06
CA LEU A 193 3.38 0.45 1.36
C LEU A 193 2.31 -0.51 1.89
N VAL A 194 2.74 -1.56 2.58
CA VAL A 194 1.88 -2.60 3.19
C VAL A 194 1.85 -2.43 4.71
N GLU A 195 0.67 -2.16 5.26
CA GLU A 195 0.44 -2.02 6.70
C GLU A 195 -0.31 -3.25 7.22
N ALA A 196 0.38 -4.06 8.03
CA ALA A 196 -0.10 -5.38 8.42
C ALA A 196 -1.27 -5.36 9.42
N VAL A 197 -1.35 -4.35 10.29
CA VAL A 197 -2.34 -4.31 11.38
C VAL A 197 -3.74 -4.07 10.84
N ASN A 198 -3.89 -3.05 10.01
CA ASN A 198 -5.16 -2.69 9.37
C ASN A 198 -5.34 -3.36 8.01
N GLN A 199 -4.34 -4.13 7.57
CA GLN A 199 -4.32 -4.83 6.29
C GLN A 199 -4.54 -3.87 5.11
N GLU A 200 -3.92 -2.70 5.17
CA GLU A 200 -4.07 -1.65 4.15
C GLU A 200 -2.84 -1.54 3.26
N MET A 201 -3.09 -1.16 2.00
CA MET A 201 -2.04 -0.81 1.03
C MET A 201 -2.21 0.65 0.63
N THR A 202 -1.11 1.38 0.62
CA THR A 202 -1.10 2.82 0.27
C THR A 202 -0.05 3.08 -0.80
N CYS A 203 -0.47 3.74 -1.88
CA CYS A 203 0.43 4.21 -2.92
C CYS A 203 1.12 5.50 -2.47
N ILE A 204 2.41 5.60 -2.75
CA ILE A 204 3.22 6.81 -2.60
C ILE A 204 3.95 7.11 -3.90
N ASP A 205 4.62 8.27 -3.99
CA ASP A 205 5.50 8.62 -5.12
C ASP A 205 4.79 8.59 -6.49
N PHE A 206 3.65 9.28 -6.56
CA PHE A 206 3.00 9.62 -7.82
C PHE A 206 3.85 10.66 -8.57
N SER A 207 3.75 10.69 -9.90
CA SER A 207 4.48 11.63 -10.76
C SER A 207 3.59 12.18 -11.88
N PRO A 208 3.72 13.49 -12.22
CA PRO A 208 2.96 14.10 -13.31
C PRO A 208 3.67 13.96 -14.66
N THR A 209 4.91 13.46 -14.69
CA THR A 209 5.77 13.42 -15.87
C THR A 209 5.80 12.05 -16.54
N PHE A 210 5.31 11.01 -15.86
CA PHE A 210 5.04 9.74 -16.51
C PHE A 210 3.73 9.88 -17.29
N HIS A 211 3.75 9.36 -18.50
CA HIS A 211 2.57 9.22 -19.34
C HIS A 211 2.50 7.76 -19.74
N ASP A 212 1.90 6.95 -18.88
CA ASP A 212 1.61 5.58 -19.27
C ASP A 212 0.43 5.60 -20.24
N ILE A 213 0.70 5.18 -21.47
CA ILE A 213 -0.18 5.37 -22.63
C ILE A 213 -1.44 4.50 -22.50
N GLU A 214 -1.37 3.39 -21.77
CA GLU A 214 -2.44 2.40 -21.62
C GLU A 214 -2.52 1.96 -20.14
N TYR A 215 -3.71 2.08 -19.52
CA TYR A 215 -3.92 1.72 -18.11
C TYR A 215 -4.95 0.59 -17.99
N ASN A 216 -4.48 -0.55 -17.52
CA ASN A 216 -5.31 -1.65 -17.03
C ASN A 216 -5.12 -1.75 -15.50
N PRO A 217 -6.13 -1.45 -14.67
CA PRO A 217 -5.98 -1.42 -13.21
C PRO A 217 -5.39 -2.71 -12.62
N ILE A 218 -5.74 -3.85 -13.20
CA ILE A 218 -5.29 -5.16 -12.73
C ILE A 218 -3.81 -5.33 -13.04
N SER A 219 -3.41 -5.21 -14.32
CA SER A 219 -2.00 -5.43 -14.69
C SER A 219 -1.06 -4.37 -14.11
N TYR A 220 -1.54 -3.14 -14.02
CA TYR A 220 -0.77 -2.01 -13.50
C TYR A 220 -0.40 -2.20 -12.04
N ILE A 221 -1.34 -2.63 -11.20
CA ILE A 221 -1.07 -2.92 -9.79
C ILE A 221 -0.31 -4.24 -9.66
N TYR A 222 -0.69 -5.27 -10.42
CA TYR A 222 -0.05 -6.57 -10.38
C TYR A 222 1.46 -6.49 -10.63
N SER A 223 1.87 -5.70 -11.62
CA SER A 223 3.29 -5.41 -11.90
C SER A 223 4.01 -4.76 -10.71
N ALA A 224 3.37 -3.79 -10.04
CA ALA A 224 3.93 -3.17 -8.84
C ALA A 224 4.08 -4.16 -7.67
N MET A 225 3.32 -5.26 -7.65
CA MET A 225 3.39 -6.27 -6.59
C MET A 225 4.55 -7.25 -6.75
N ASP A 226 5.23 -7.29 -7.91
CA ASP A 226 6.46 -8.08 -8.11
C ASP A 226 6.31 -9.55 -7.64
N VAL A 227 5.10 -10.10 -7.85
CA VAL A 227 4.70 -11.47 -7.45
C VAL A 227 4.82 -12.46 -8.59
N ASP A 228 5.29 -12.00 -9.75
CA ASP A 228 5.53 -12.82 -10.91
C ASP A 228 6.49 -13.95 -10.55
N ASN A 229 6.20 -15.15 -11.08
CA ASN A 229 6.93 -16.37 -10.74
C ASN A 229 6.88 -16.79 -9.25
N THR A 230 6.02 -16.23 -8.41
CA THR A 230 5.83 -16.69 -7.03
C THR A 230 4.62 -17.61 -6.88
N GLU A 231 4.55 -18.38 -5.79
CA GLU A 231 3.36 -19.17 -5.42
C GLU A 231 2.13 -18.31 -5.07
N HIS A 232 2.30 -16.99 -4.97
CA HIS A 232 1.25 -16.03 -4.62
C HIS A 232 0.61 -15.36 -5.84
N ALA A 233 1.18 -15.53 -7.04
CA ALA A 233 0.75 -14.88 -8.27
C ALA A 233 -0.76 -15.03 -8.53
N SER A 234 -1.26 -16.26 -8.54
CA SER A 234 -2.68 -16.57 -8.80
C SER A 234 -3.63 -15.97 -7.76
N LYS A 235 -3.26 -16.02 -6.48
CA LYS A 235 -4.06 -15.44 -5.39
C LYS A 235 -4.14 -13.92 -5.49
N ILE A 236 -3.01 -13.26 -5.74
CA ILE A 236 -2.94 -11.80 -5.87
C ILE A 236 -3.72 -11.34 -7.11
N PHE A 237 -3.49 -12.00 -8.25
CA PHE A 237 -4.25 -11.73 -9.48
C PHE A 237 -5.75 -11.91 -9.26
N GLY A 238 -6.18 -13.02 -8.65
CA GLY A 238 -7.58 -13.26 -8.33
C GLY A 238 -8.18 -12.16 -7.45
N LYS A 239 -7.48 -11.72 -6.39
CA LYS A 239 -7.96 -10.61 -5.55
C LYS A 239 -8.08 -9.30 -6.30
N LEU A 240 -7.15 -8.99 -7.21
CA LEU A 240 -7.24 -7.81 -8.08
C LEU A 240 -8.45 -7.89 -9.01
N CYS A 241 -8.68 -9.04 -9.66
CA CYS A 241 -9.86 -9.27 -10.49
C CYS A 241 -11.16 -9.07 -9.71
N LYS A 242 -11.29 -9.69 -8.53
CA LYS A 242 -12.50 -9.57 -7.70
C LYS A 242 -12.72 -8.15 -7.21
N ALA A 243 -11.64 -7.46 -6.79
CA ALA A 243 -11.70 -6.07 -6.37
C ALA A 243 -12.12 -5.13 -7.51
N TYR A 244 -11.61 -5.36 -8.72
CA TYR A 244 -11.96 -4.57 -9.89
C TYR A 244 -13.41 -4.84 -10.36
N ALA A 245 -13.85 -6.10 -10.37
CA ALA A 245 -15.26 -6.43 -10.65
C ALA A 245 -16.22 -5.78 -9.63
N GLN A 246 -15.87 -5.82 -8.34
CA GLN A 246 -16.63 -5.11 -7.31
C GLN A 246 -16.65 -3.59 -7.55
N ARG A 247 -15.53 -3.01 -7.98
CA ARG A 247 -15.41 -1.59 -8.32
C ARG A 247 -16.27 -1.20 -9.53
N LEU A 248 -16.42 -2.08 -10.53
CA LEU A 248 -17.36 -1.90 -11.65
C LEU A 248 -18.81 -1.88 -11.15
N CYS A 249 -19.13 -2.69 -10.14
CA CYS A 249 -20.47 -2.75 -9.55
C CYS A 249 -20.85 -1.45 -8.83
N GLU A 250 -19.97 -0.99 -7.94
CA GLU A 250 -20.29 0.08 -6.99
C GLU A 250 -20.27 1.49 -7.59
N VAL A 251 -19.57 1.69 -8.69
CA VAL A 251 -19.29 3.02 -9.21
C VAL A 251 -20.00 3.26 -10.54
N PRO A 252 -20.57 4.46 -10.76
CA PRO A 252 -21.20 4.79 -12.03
C PRO A 252 -20.19 4.80 -13.18
N VAL A 253 -20.68 4.46 -14.38
CA VAL A 253 -19.93 4.45 -15.65
C VAL A 253 -19.15 5.76 -15.86
N SER A 254 -19.77 6.91 -15.55
CA SER A 254 -19.17 8.24 -15.70
C SER A 254 -17.90 8.49 -14.87
N LYS A 255 -17.61 7.63 -13.89
CA LYS A 255 -16.42 7.71 -13.03
C LYS A 255 -15.42 6.57 -13.25
N LEU A 256 -15.69 5.69 -14.20
CA LEU A 256 -14.89 4.49 -14.45
C LEU A 256 -13.84 4.67 -15.56
N ASN A 257 -13.86 5.80 -16.30
CA ASN A 257 -12.94 6.09 -17.41
C ASN A 257 -12.76 4.92 -18.40
N LEU A 258 -13.81 4.12 -18.61
CA LEU A 258 -13.75 2.84 -19.32
C LEU A 258 -13.20 2.98 -20.76
N ASP A 259 -13.46 4.11 -21.41
CA ASP A 259 -13.03 4.39 -22.78
C ASP A 259 -11.50 4.54 -22.93
N SER A 260 -10.78 4.69 -21.81
CA SER A 260 -9.33 4.81 -21.75
C SER A 260 -8.63 3.58 -21.16
N LEU A 261 -9.41 2.55 -20.80
CA LEU A 261 -8.88 1.34 -20.19
C LEU A 261 -8.44 0.35 -21.26
N ASP A 262 -7.23 -0.15 -21.10
CA ASP A 262 -6.80 -1.35 -21.80
C ASP A 262 -7.27 -2.57 -20.99
N THR A 263 -7.92 -3.54 -21.65
CA THR A 263 -8.30 -4.81 -21.02
C THR A 263 -7.27 -5.90 -21.28
N ASN A 264 -6.29 -5.64 -22.14
CA ASN A 264 -5.27 -6.59 -22.49
C ASN A 264 -4.30 -6.79 -21.33
N PHE A 265 -4.15 -8.04 -20.89
CA PHE A 265 -3.13 -8.40 -19.91
C PHE A 265 -1.74 -8.59 -20.53
N TYR A 266 -1.60 -8.57 -21.86
CA TYR A 266 -0.41 -8.98 -22.62
C TYR A 266 0.18 -7.91 -23.57
N HIS A 267 -0.19 -6.63 -23.45
CA HIS A 267 0.34 -5.51 -24.27
C HIS A 267 0.95 -4.42 -23.37
N ARG A 268 2.06 -3.70 -23.67
CA ARG A 268 3.00 -3.57 -24.80
C ARG A 268 4.45 -3.42 -24.28
N GLY A 269 5.42 -4.02 -24.98
CA GLY A 269 6.75 -3.43 -25.22
C GLY A 269 7.79 -3.43 -24.10
N PHE A 270 7.44 -3.80 -22.88
CA PHE A 270 8.43 -4.11 -21.85
C PHE A 270 8.79 -5.59 -21.96
N MET A 271 10.09 -5.91 -22.01
CA MET A 271 10.58 -7.30 -21.96
C MET A 271 10.16 -8.02 -20.65
N ASP A 272 9.58 -7.29 -19.70
CA ASP A 272 9.19 -7.72 -18.36
C ASP A 272 7.66 -7.68 -18.14
N ASP A 273 6.85 -8.10 -19.12
CA ASP A 273 5.40 -8.18 -18.90
C ASP A 273 5.09 -9.24 -17.82
N ALA A 274 4.49 -8.77 -16.71
CA ALA A 274 4.27 -9.53 -15.49
C ALA A 274 3.51 -10.84 -15.76
N PHE A 275 2.55 -10.81 -16.68
CA PHE A 275 1.71 -11.97 -17.01
C PHE A 275 2.34 -12.99 -17.95
N ASN A 276 3.51 -12.72 -18.56
CA ASN A 276 4.26 -13.72 -19.32
C ASN A 276 4.64 -14.94 -18.46
N TYR A 277 4.73 -14.74 -17.15
CA TYR A 277 5.13 -15.74 -16.17
C TYR A 277 3.96 -16.32 -15.38
N PHE A 278 2.73 -15.97 -15.75
CA PHE A 278 1.56 -16.49 -15.04
C PHE A 278 1.38 -17.99 -15.33
N PRO A 279 1.04 -18.84 -14.33
CA PRO A 279 1.16 -20.29 -14.51
C PRO A 279 0.20 -20.92 -15.53
N ASN A 280 -0.92 -20.27 -15.85
CA ASN A 280 -1.93 -20.83 -16.76
C ASN A 280 -2.49 -19.77 -17.72
N ARG A 281 -2.00 -19.79 -18.96
CA ARG A 281 -2.39 -18.87 -20.03
C ARG A 281 -3.87 -18.97 -20.41
N LYS A 282 -4.43 -20.19 -20.49
CA LYS A 282 -5.83 -20.40 -20.87
C LYS A 282 -6.77 -19.74 -19.86
N VAL A 283 -6.45 -19.88 -18.57
CA VAL A 283 -7.21 -19.25 -17.48
C VAL A 283 -7.11 -17.73 -17.56
N LEU A 284 -5.94 -17.17 -17.87
CA LEU A 284 -5.80 -15.72 -18.09
C LEU A 284 -6.63 -15.22 -19.28
N GLU A 285 -6.57 -15.89 -20.43
CA GLU A 285 -7.34 -15.52 -21.62
C GLU A 285 -8.86 -15.57 -21.36
N GLU A 286 -9.33 -16.59 -20.64
CA GLU A 286 -10.73 -16.67 -20.22
C GLU A 286 -11.10 -15.58 -19.20
N THR A 287 -10.20 -15.28 -18.25
CA THR A 287 -10.40 -14.20 -17.27
C THR A 287 -10.54 -12.85 -17.98
N GLN A 288 -9.70 -12.59 -18.98
CA GLN A 288 -9.75 -11.38 -19.79
C GLN A 288 -11.08 -11.26 -20.53
N LYS A 289 -11.52 -12.30 -21.24
CA LYS A 289 -12.80 -12.31 -21.97
C LYS A 289 -14.00 -12.03 -21.07
N ARG A 290 -14.01 -12.63 -19.88
CA ARG A 290 -15.08 -12.41 -18.90
C ARG A 290 -15.06 -10.98 -18.36
N LEU A 291 -13.88 -10.42 -18.13
CA LEU A 291 -13.75 -9.03 -17.71
C LEU A 291 -14.20 -8.05 -18.80
N GLU A 292 -13.82 -8.28 -20.05
CA GLU A 292 -14.30 -7.50 -21.20
C GLU A 292 -15.82 -7.56 -21.32
N THR A 293 -16.41 -8.72 -21.06
CA THR A 293 -17.87 -8.89 -20.99
C THR A 293 -18.47 -8.04 -19.88
N LEU A 294 -17.92 -8.10 -18.65
CA LEU A 294 -18.38 -7.24 -17.55
C LEU A 294 -18.32 -5.75 -17.90
N ILE A 295 -17.24 -5.29 -18.52
CA ILE A 295 -17.09 -3.88 -18.90
C ILE A 295 -18.15 -3.49 -19.94
N LYS A 296 -18.35 -4.32 -20.96
CA LYS A 296 -19.38 -4.10 -21.99
C LYS A 296 -20.79 -4.07 -21.39
N GLU A 297 -21.12 -5.03 -20.53
CA GLU A 297 -22.42 -5.09 -19.86
C GLU A 297 -22.62 -3.91 -18.90
N LYS A 298 -21.54 -3.40 -18.27
CA LYS A 298 -21.60 -2.19 -17.42
C LYS A 298 -21.95 -0.93 -18.21
N GLN A 299 -21.57 -0.86 -19.48
CA GLN A 299 -21.86 0.28 -20.37
C GLN A 299 -23.26 0.21 -21.00
N ASN A 300 -23.93 -0.94 -20.95
CA ASN A 300 -25.27 -1.12 -21.51
C ASN A 300 -26.33 -0.46 -20.59
N PRO A 301 -27.04 0.58 -21.05
CA PRO A 301 -28.04 1.27 -20.23
C PRO A 301 -29.30 0.44 -19.95
N GLU A 302 -29.53 -0.65 -20.69
CA GLU A 302 -30.69 -1.54 -20.50
C GLU A 302 -30.51 -2.49 -19.31
N ASN A 303 -29.26 -2.68 -18.85
CA ASN A 303 -28.95 -3.60 -17.78
C ASN A 303 -29.35 -3.02 -16.42
N THR A 304 -30.08 -3.82 -15.63
CA THR A 304 -30.42 -3.45 -14.26
C THR A 304 -29.21 -3.63 -13.33
N LYS A 305 -29.28 -2.96 -12.18
CA LYS A 305 -28.25 -3.08 -11.14
C LYS A 305 -28.15 -4.53 -10.64
N GLU A 306 -29.29 -5.18 -10.45
CA GLU A 306 -29.39 -6.56 -9.96
C GLU A 306 -28.77 -7.55 -10.96
N TYR A 307 -29.02 -7.38 -12.26
CA TYR A 307 -28.40 -8.21 -13.29
C TYR A 307 -26.88 -8.04 -13.31
N PHE A 308 -26.40 -6.79 -13.19
CA PHE A 308 -24.97 -6.54 -13.14
C PHE A 308 -24.30 -7.11 -11.87
N GLU A 309 -24.97 -7.00 -10.72
CA GLU A 309 -24.53 -7.63 -9.46
C GLU A 309 -24.41 -9.15 -9.59
N TYR A 310 -25.36 -9.79 -10.28
CA TYR A 310 -25.30 -11.22 -10.60
C TYR A 310 -24.07 -11.57 -11.45
N LEU A 311 -23.81 -10.85 -12.54
CA LEU A 311 -22.64 -11.11 -13.40
C LEU A 311 -21.32 -10.94 -12.64
N VAL A 312 -21.24 -9.92 -11.78
CA VAL A 312 -20.05 -9.71 -10.93
C VAL A 312 -19.86 -10.88 -9.97
N GLN A 313 -20.94 -11.43 -9.40
CA GLN A 313 -20.88 -12.59 -8.52
C GLN A 313 -20.42 -13.85 -9.27
N GLU A 314 -20.98 -14.13 -10.46
CA GLU A 314 -20.53 -15.26 -11.31
C GLU A 314 -19.04 -15.14 -11.68
N PHE A 315 -18.58 -13.92 -11.99
CA PHE A 315 -17.18 -13.68 -12.26
C PHE A 315 -16.31 -13.98 -11.03
N LYS A 316 -16.72 -13.53 -9.85
CA LYS A 316 -15.99 -13.80 -8.60
C LYS A 316 -15.90 -15.30 -8.28
N GLU A 317 -16.99 -16.04 -8.51
CA GLU A 317 -17.02 -17.50 -8.35
C GLU A 317 -16.06 -18.17 -9.35
N PHE A 318 -16.07 -17.74 -10.62
CA PHE A 318 -15.11 -18.20 -11.60
C PHE A 318 -13.65 -17.98 -11.14
N ILE A 319 -13.34 -16.80 -10.58
CA ILE A 319 -12.00 -16.50 -10.04
C ILE A 319 -11.63 -17.45 -8.89
N ASP A 320 -12.55 -17.67 -7.95
CA ASP A 320 -12.32 -18.53 -6.78
C ASP A 320 -12.11 -19.99 -7.18
N ASP A 321 -12.82 -20.47 -8.21
CA ASP A 321 -12.78 -21.87 -8.66
C ASP A 321 -11.66 -22.16 -9.66
N ASN A 322 -11.29 -21.19 -10.51
CA ASN A 322 -10.43 -21.44 -11.67
C ASN A 322 -9.12 -20.67 -11.66
N VAL A 323 -9.04 -19.55 -10.95
CA VAL A 323 -7.83 -18.70 -10.93
C VAL A 323 -7.04 -18.93 -9.65
N ILE A 324 -7.65 -18.71 -8.48
CA ILE A 324 -6.99 -18.84 -7.17
C ILE A 324 -6.35 -20.23 -6.94
N PRO A 325 -6.98 -21.35 -7.37
CA PRO A 325 -6.40 -22.67 -7.17
C PRO A 325 -5.22 -22.99 -8.10
N VAL A 326 -4.96 -22.16 -9.13
CA VAL A 326 -3.85 -22.37 -10.06
C VAL A 326 -2.54 -22.35 -9.28
N LYS A 327 -1.85 -23.49 -9.29
CA LYS A 327 -0.53 -23.64 -8.71
C LYS A 327 0.52 -23.34 -9.78
N LYS A 328 1.68 -22.85 -9.34
CA LYS A 328 2.86 -22.79 -10.19
C LYS A 328 3.26 -24.23 -10.53
N GLU A 329 3.00 -24.67 -11.75
CA GLU A 329 3.69 -25.82 -12.31
C GLU A 329 5.15 -25.41 -12.53
N SER A 330 6.11 -26.31 -12.28
CA SER A 330 7.52 -26.04 -12.51
C SER A 330 7.76 -25.84 -14.02
N PHE A 331 7.59 -24.62 -14.50
CA PHE A 331 7.92 -24.27 -15.88
C PHE A 331 9.42 -23.98 -15.99
N LEU A 332 10.07 -24.69 -16.91
CA LEU A 332 11.27 -24.20 -17.59
C LEU A 332 10.85 -22.96 -18.40
N PRO A 333 11.66 -21.89 -18.47
CA PRO A 333 11.38 -20.76 -19.34
C PRO A 333 11.20 -21.25 -20.77
N TRP A 334 10.22 -20.70 -21.47
CA TRP A 334 9.86 -21.04 -22.84
C TRP A 334 11.09 -21.05 -23.77
N GLU A 335 11.27 -22.11 -24.55
CA GLU A 335 12.11 -22.18 -25.75
C GLU A 335 11.43 -21.51 -26.95
#